data_AF-A0ABD5S0G2-F1
#
_entry.id   AF-A0ABD5S0G2-F1
#
_cell.length_a   1.000
_cell.length_b   1.000
_cell.length_c   1.000
_cell.angle_alpha   90.00
_cell.angle_beta   90.00
_cell.angle_gamma   90.00
#
_symmetry.space_group_name_H-M   'P 1'
#
loop_
_entity.id
_entity.type
_entity.pdbx_description
1 polymer ?
#
loop_
_entity_poly.entity_id
_entity_poly.type
_entity_poly.pdbx_seq_one_letter_code
_entity_poly.pdbx_strand_id
1 'polypeptide(L)'
;RSAGRSSLPDRDPLPRWLAPLPRRLEEFGLRVAWVIVAINAVGTLFGFWYYGLTPIPLSTPVITGQLSLEPAVMWPLVPDSPTATLFIALSLALWKLGRSTEWVNALAFFGCWKLGLWTPFVLLAFADGFLAGTPLPMYLFLFFSHLAMVVQAFLVHRYSDFPVGAVAVAVLWYGGNDLVDYFVPLVGTPHHTLIPGQAVNAAGYFTHPPAIHNLAAGGAVLLTLTATFLALATRVKKLELGGLSER
;
A
#
# COMPACT_ATOMS: atom_id res chain seq x y z
N ARG A 1 -4.93 17.03 -30.80
CA ARG A 1 -3.77 16.25 -31.32
C ARG A 1 -3.99 14.80 -30.94
N SER A 2 -4.25 13.93 -31.93
CA SER A 2 -4.51 12.50 -31.72
C SER A 2 -3.22 11.79 -31.30
N ALA A 3 -3.04 11.57 -29.99
CA ALA A 3 -1.95 10.75 -29.50
C ALA A 3 -2.20 9.29 -29.90
N GLY A 4 -1.32 8.74 -30.74
CA GLY A 4 -1.35 7.33 -31.11
C GLY A 4 -1.23 6.44 -29.87
N ARG A 5 -2.07 5.41 -29.79
CA ARG A 5 -2.18 4.45 -28.67
C ARG A 5 -0.97 3.52 -28.49
N SER A 6 0.23 3.89 -28.92
CA SER A 6 1.38 2.97 -29.00
C SER A 6 2.65 3.39 -28.24
N SER A 7 2.77 4.64 -27.78
CA SER A 7 3.95 5.08 -27.03
C SER A 7 3.67 5.13 -25.53
N LEU A 8 4.56 4.50 -24.73
CA LEU A 8 4.57 4.68 -23.28
C LEU A 8 4.88 6.15 -22.95
N PRO A 9 4.48 6.66 -21.76
CA PRO A 9 4.90 7.97 -21.27
C PRO A 9 6.42 8.05 -21.30
N ASP A 10 6.98 9.24 -21.55
CA ASP A 10 8.43 9.42 -21.49
C ASP A 10 8.96 9.21 -20.08
N ARG A 11 10.27 8.97 -19.97
CA ARG A 11 10.94 8.82 -18.68
C ARG A 11 11.55 10.16 -18.29
N ASP A 12 10.99 10.79 -17.27
CA ASP A 12 11.62 11.94 -16.64
C ASP A 12 13.06 11.58 -16.21
N PRO A 13 14.06 12.45 -16.45
CA PRO A 13 15.45 12.21 -16.07
C PRO A 13 15.67 12.40 -14.55
N LEU A 14 14.86 11.72 -13.74
CA LEU A 14 14.91 11.76 -12.29
C LEU A 14 16.20 11.10 -11.76
N PRO A 15 16.76 11.62 -10.64
CA PRO A 15 17.81 10.93 -9.91
C PRO A 15 17.45 9.49 -9.55
N ARG A 16 18.46 8.60 -9.51
CA ARG A 16 18.24 7.15 -9.23
C ARG A 16 17.54 6.86 -7.91
N TRP A 17 17.64 7.73 -6.91
CA TRP A 17 16.95 7.51 -5.63
C TRP A 17 15.44 7.83 -5.69
N LEU A 18 14.98 8.55 -6.73
CA LEU A 18 13.56 8.78 -7.02
C LEU A 18 13.01 7.82 -8.08
N ALA A 19 13.85 7.41 -9.03
CA ALA A 19 13.53 6.43 -10.06
C ALA A 19 14.56 5.28 -10.08
N PRO A 20 14.55 4.40 -9.06
CA PRO A 20 15.58 3.37 -8.88
C PRO A 20 15.47 2.22 -9.87
N LEU A 21 14.28 2.00 -10.44
CA LEU A 21 14.09 0.91 -11.40
C LEU A 21 14.84 1.19 -12.71
N PRO A 22 15.44 0.16 -13.34
CA PRO A 22 15.94 0.30 -14.70
C PRO A 22 14.80 0.67 -15.66
N ARG A 23 15.06 1.55 -16.64
CA ARG A 23 14.07 1.96 -17.65
C ARG A 23 13.33 0.77 -18.28
N ARG A 24 14.04 -0.32 -18.60
CA ARG A 24 13.46 -1.53 -19.20
C ARG A 24 12.40 -2.18 -18.32
N LEU A 25 12.58 -2.15 -17.00
CA LEU A 25 11.63 -2.73 -16.05
C LEU A 25 10.39 -1.85 -15.91
N GLU A 26 10.56 -0.53 -15.85
CA GLU A 26 9.44 0.42 -15.89
C GLU A 26 8.61 0.24 -17.17
N GLU A 27 9.28 0.19 -18.33
CA GLU A 27 8.61 0.00 -19.62
C GLU A 27 7.90 -1.35 -19.71
N PHE A 28 8.53 -2.42 -19.24
CA PHE A 28 7.90 -3.74 -19.18
C PHE A 28 6.64 -3.69 -18.32
N GLY A 29 6.72 -3.18 -17.09
CA GLY A 29 5.58 -3.06 -16.17
C GLY A 29 4.42 -2.27 -16.77
N LEU A 30 4.71 -1.12 -17.39
CA LEU A 30 3.68 -0.29 -18.04
C LEU A 30 3.07 -0.96 -19.29
N ARG A 31 3.84 -1.78 -20.03
CA ARG A 31 3.30 -2.57 -21.16
C ARG A 31 2.33 -3.63 -20.67
N VAL A 32 2.68 -4.36 -19.61
CA VAL A 32 1.84 -5.43 -19.04
C VAL A 32 0.88 -4.94 -17.96
N ALA A 33 0.61 -3.62 -17.87
CA ALA A 33 -0.14 -3.07 -16.73
C ALA A 33 -1.54 -3.67 -16.55
N TRP A 34 -2.23 -4.15 -17.60
CA TRP A 34 -3.50 -4.88 -17.42
C TRP A 34 -3.36 -6.21 -16.66
N VAL A 35 -2.22 -6.89 -16.81
CA VAL A 35 -1.88 -8.07 -16.01
C VAL A 35 -1.62 -7.66 -14.56
N ILE A 36 -0.89 -6.57 -14.33
CA ILE A 36 -0.66 -6.02 -12.98
C ILE A 36 -1.99 -5.63 -12.32
N VAL A 37 -2.90 -5.00 -13.06
CA VAL A 37 -4.26 -4.67 -12.57
C VAL A 37 -5.00 -5.93 -12.15
N ALA A 38 -5.02 -6.97 -12.99
CA ALA A 38 -5.70 -8.22 -12.66
C ALA A 38 -5.09 -8.91 -11.42
N ILE A 39 -3.77 -8.98 -11.32
CA ILE A 39 -3.06 -9.55 -10.18
C ILE A 39 -3.40 -8.78 -8.89
N ASN A 40 -3.35 -7.45 -8.91
CA ASN A 40 -3.67 -6.66 -7.73
C ASN A 40 -5.15 -6.74 -7.37
N ALA A 41 -6.07 -6.82 -8.34
CA ALA A 41 -7.49 -7.03 -8.05
C ALA A 41 -7.72 -8.38 -7.34
N VAL A 42 -7.07 -9.45 -7.81
CA VAL A 42 -7.09 -10.76 -7.13
C VAL A 42 -6.43 -10.66 -5.75
N GLY A 43 -5.31 -9.94 -5.65
CA GLY A 43 -4.62 -9.67 -4.38
C GLY A 43 -5.48 -8.91 -3.38
N THR A 44 -6.29 -7.95 -3.83
CA THR A 44 -7.28 -7.23 -3.02
C THR A 44 -8.31 -8.20 -2.47
N LEU A 45 -8.93 -9.03 -3.33
CA LEU A 45 -9.92 -10.03 -2.91
C LEU A 45 -9.32 -11.02 -1.91
N PHE A 46 -8.14 -11.56 -2.21
CA PHE A 46 -7.39 -12.43 -1.31
C PHE A 46 -7.11 -11.74 0.03
N GLY A 47 -6.73 -10.48 0.00
CA GLY A 47 -6.42 -9.71 1.18
C GLY A 47 -7.64 -9.48 2.08
N PHE A 48 -8.80 -9.13 1.52
CA PHE A 48 -10.04 -9.05 2.30
C PHE A 48 -10.42 -10.42 2.90
N TRP A 49 -10.21 -11.51 2.15
CA TRP A 49 -10.39 -12.86 2.68
C TRP A 49 -9.42 -13.17 3.83
N TYR A 50 -8.15 -12.78 3.72
CA TYR A 50 -7.13 -12.96 4.76
C TYR A 50 -7.51 -12.26 6.07
N TYR A 51 -8.16 -11.09 5.99
CA TYR A 51 -8.69 -10.35 7.14
C TYR A 51 -9.98 -10.94 7.72
N GLY A 52 -10.64 -11.85 6.99
CA GLY A 52 -11.80 -12.61 7.47
C GLY A 52 -13.09 -12.38 6.71
N LEU A 53 -13.09 -11.68 5.56
CA LEU A 53 -14.27 -11.57 4.71
C LEU A 53 -14.40 -12.80 3.80
N THR A 54 -15.30 -13.72 4.15
CA THR A 54 -15.52 -14.98 3.42
C THR A 54 -16.99 -15.12 2.99
N PRO A 55 -17.39 -14.59 1.82
CA PRO A 55 -18.80 -14.64 1.39
C PRO A 55 -19.28 -16.05 1.00
N ILE A 56 -18.37 -16.98 0.72
CA ILE A 56 -18.66 -18.34 0.22
C ILE A 56 -17.76 -19.34 0.96
N PRO A 57 -18.29 -20.49 1.42
CA PRO A 57 -19.66 -20.97 1.27
C PRO A 57 -20.65 -20.24 2.22
N LEU A 58 -21.92 -20.15 1.82
CA LEU A 58 -22.99 -19.52 2.62
C LEU A 58 -23.30 -20.27 3.93
N SER A 59 -22.70 -21.44 4.14
CA SER A 59 -22.84 -22.24 5.36
C SER A 59 -21.95 -21.78 6.52
N THR A 60 -21.01 -20.86 6.28
CA THR A 60 -20.13 -20.28 7.30
C THR A 60 -20.40 -18.79 7.49
N PRO A 61 -20.10 -18.21 8.67
CA PRO A 61 -20.20 -16.77 8.86
C PRO A 61 -19.41 -15.99 7.80
N VAL A 62 -20.01 -14.93 7.26
CA VAL A 62 -19.37 -14.08 6.23
C VAL A 62 -18.15 -13.34 6.78
N ILE A 63 -18.15 -13.06 8.08
CA ILE A 63 -17.11 -12.31 8.78
C ILE A 63 -16.50 -13.21 9.83
N THR A 64 -15.20 -13.45 9.71
CA THR A 64 -14.38 -14.27 10.61
C THR A 64 -13.08 -13.53 10.93
N GLY A 65 -12.11 -14.19 11.55
CA GLY A 65 -10.75 -13.67 11.71
C GLY A 65 -10.68 -12.31 12.41
N GLN A 66 -9.76 -11.45 11.95
CA GLN A 66 -9.55 -10.13 12.53
C GLN A 66 -10.82 -9.26 12.45
N LEU A 67 -11.51 -9.25 11.30
CA LEU A 67 -12.72 -8.43 11.14
C LEU A 67 -13.84 -8.79 12.13
N SER A 68 -13.92 -10.04 12.58
CA SER A 68 -14.91 -10.45 13.60
C SER A 68 -14.63 -9.92 15.01
N LEU A 69 -13.41 -9.46 15.26
CA LEU A 69 -12.95 -8.89 16.52
C LEU A 69 -12.81 -7.36 16.45
N GLU A 70 -13.00 -6.78 15.27
CA GLU A 70 -12.94 -5.33 15.04
C GLU A 70 -14.33 -4.70 15.04
N PRO A 71 -14.52 -3.51 15.64
CA PRO A 71 -15.76 -2.76 15.51
C PRO A 71 -16.09 -2.51 14.03
N ALA A 72 -17.32 -2.80 13.61
CA ALA A 72 -17.72 -2.70 12.20
C ALA A 72 -17.51 -1.30 11.59
N VAL A 73 -17.62 -0.24 12.39
CA VAL A 73 -17.36 1.14 11.96
C VAL A 73 -15.89 1.39 11.57
N MET A 74 -14.97 0.57 12.10
CA MET A 74 -13.53 0.67 11.83
C MET A 74 -13.09 -0.15 10.61
N TRP A 75 -13.94 -1.02 10.06
CA TRP A 75 -13.59 -1.86 8.92
C TRP A 75 -13.07 -1.12 7.67
N PRO A 76 -13.48 0.11 7.33
CA PRO A 76 -12.87 0.81 6.20
C PRO A 76 -11.39 1.16 6.40
N LEU A 77 -10.90 1.14 7.64
CA LEU A 77 -9.53 1.52 8.03
C LEU A 77 -8.66 0.31 8.41
N VAL A 78 -9.24 -0.89 8.49
CA VAL A 78 -8.55 -2.10 8.98
C VAL A 78 -7.81 -2.86 7.86
N PRO A 79 -8.42 -3.17 6.70
CA PRO A 79 -7.75 -3.89 5.62
C PRO A 79 -6.75 -2.99 4.88
N ASP A 80 -5.54 -2.89 5.42
CA ASP A 80 -4.45 -2.06 4.91
C ASP A 80 -4.02 -2.44 3.48
N SER A 81 -3.23 -3.50 3.35
CA SER A 81 -2.69 -3.98 2.07
C SER A 81 -3.77 -4.30 1.01
N PRO A 82 -4.96 -4.82 1.37
CA PRO A 82 -6.07 -4.97 0.43
C PRO A 82 -6.48 -3.64 -0.20
N THR A 83 -6.56 -2.57 0.59
CA THR A 83 -6.90 -1.24 0.09
C THR A 83 -5.78 -0.64 -0.77
N ALA A 84 -4.51 -0.83 -0.39
CA ALA A 84 -3.38 -0.38 -1.20
C ALA A 84 -3.27 -1.09 -2.56
N THR A 85 -3.50 -2.41 -2.60
CA THR A 85 -3.55 -3.17 -3.86
C THR A 85 -4.71 -2.71 -4.75
N LEU A 86 -5.85 -2.36 -4.16
CA LEU A 86 -6.97 -1.77 -4.89
C LEU A 86 -6.58 -0.42 -5.51
N PHE A 87 -5.92 0.46 -4.75
CA PHE A 87 -5.50 1.76 -5.26
C PHE A 87 -4.51 1.66 -6.43
N ILE A 88 -3.51 0.76 -6.37
CA ILE A 88 -2.59 0.58 -7.51
C ILE A 88 -3.26 -0.05 -8.72
N ALA A 89 -4.22 -0.97 -8.52
CA ALA A 89 -5.03 -1.51 -9.61
C ALA A 89 -5.86 -0.39 -10.28
N LEU A 90 -6.52 0.44 -9.49
CA LEU A 90 -7.30 1.58 -9.98
C LEU A 90 -6.41 2.63 -10.67
N SER A 91 -5.26 2.96 -10.09
CA SER A 91 -4.28 3.90 -10.65
C SER A 91 -3.84 3.48 -12.05
N LEU A 92 -3.36 2.24 -12.21
CA LEU A 92 -2.92 1.71 -13.51
C LEU A 92 -4.06 1.57 -14.51
N ALA A 93 -5.25 1.15 -14.07
CA ALA A 93 -6.42 1.03 -14.93
C ALA A 93 -6.90 2.40 -15.44
N LEU A 94 -7.04 3.38 -14.55
CA LEU A 94 -7.42 4.75 -14.89
C LEU A 94 -6.40 5.37 -15.85
N TRP A 95 -5.11 5.18 -15.60
CA TRP A 95 -4.05 5.60 -16.52
C TRP A 95 -4.20 4.96 -17.90
N LYS A 96 -4.35 3.62 -17.98
CA LYS A 96 -4.55 2.90 -19.26
C LYS A 96 -5.81 3.35 -20.01
N LEU A 97 -6.84 3.77 -19.30
CA LEU A 97 -8.10 4.27 -19.86
C LEU A 97 -8.06 5.76 -20.24
N GLY A 98 -6.92 6.45 -20.02
CA GLY A 98 -6.80 7.89 -20.27
C GLY A 98 -7.59 8.76 -19.30
N ARG A 99 -7.89 8.23 -18.10
CA ARG A 99 -8.67 8.85 -17.03
C ARG A 99 -7.86 8.97 -15.73
N SER A 100 -6.53 9.06 -15.85
CA SER A 100 -5.60 9.16 -14.73
C SER A 100 -6.02 10.29 -13.78
N THR A 101 -5.94 10.07 -12.47
CA THR A 101 -6.19 11.11 -11.46
C THR A 101 -5.07 11.13 -10.45
N GLU A 102 -4.55 12.31 -10.14
CA GLU A 102 -3.41 12.46 -9.25
C GLU A 102 -3.70 11.97 -7.82
N TRP A 103 -4.96 12.10 -7.36
CA TRP A 103 -5.39 11.62 -6.05
C TRP A 103 -5.21 10.10 -5.91
N VAL A 104 -5.69 9.33 -6.89
CA VAL A 104 -5.56 7.87 -6.88
C VAL A 104 -4.10 7.45 -7.09
N ASN A 105 -3.36 8.17 -7.94
CA ASN A 105 -1.94 7.91 -8.17
C ASN A 105 -1.12 8.09 -6.89
N ALA A 106 -1.36 9.17 -6.14
CA ALA A 106 -0.69 9.42 -4.86
C ALA A 106 -1.06 8.34 -3.82
N LEU A 107 -2.34 7.99 -3.71
CA LEU A 107 -2.79 6.91 -2.80
C LEU A 107 -2.15 5.55 -3.15
N ALA A 108 -2.03 5.25 -4.45
CA ALA A 108 -1.36 4.04 -4.93
C ALA A 108 0.13 4.03 -4.61
N PHE A 109 0.84 5.13 -4.87
CA PHE A 109 2.26 5.25 -4.55
C PHE A 109 2.51 5.05 -3.05
N PHE A 110 1.77 5.76 -2.20
CA PHE A 110 1.89 5.65 -0.75
C PHE A 110 1.59 4.23 -0.27
N GLY A 111 0.49 3.62 -0.74
CA GLY A 111 0.11 2.27 -0.33
C GLY A 111 1.14 1.22 -0.71
N CYS A 112 1.58 1.27 -1.97
CA CYS A 112 2.61 0.37 -2.47
C CYS A 112 3.96 0.54 -1.77
N TRP A 113 4.36 1.77 -1.45
CA TRP A 113 5.60 2.04 -0.70
C TRP A 113 5.47 1.62 0.76
N LYS A 114 4.47 2.17 1.46
CA LYS A 114 4.30 2.00 2.90
C LYS A 114 3.99 0.56 3.24
N LEU A 115 2.89 0.02 2.74
CA LEU A 115 2.43 -1.31 3.12
C LEU A 115 3.29 -2.40 2.45
N GLY A 116 3.81 -2.12 1.25
CA GLY A 116 4.77 -2.98 0.59
C GLY A 116 6.09 -3.18 1.36
N LEU A 117 6.52 -2.21 2.16
CA LEU A 117 7.70 -2.33 3.03
C LEU A 117 7.35 -2.71 4.47
N TRP A 118 6.23 -2.23 5.00
CA TRP A 118 5.81 -2.48 6.38
C TRP A 118 5.57 -3.97 6.63
N THR A 119 4.87 -4.66 5.72
CA THR A 119 4.60 -6.10 5.87
C THR A 119 5.88 -6.94 5.90
N PRO A 120 6.82 -6.83 4.92
CA PRO A 120 8.12 -7.50 5.01
C PRO A 120 8.90 -7.15 6.26
N PHE A 121 8.83 -5.89 6.72
CA PHE A 121 9.50 -5.45 7.94
C PHE A 121 8.97 -6.19 9.18
N VAL A 122 7.65 -6.24 9.40
CA VAL A 122 7.10 -6.95 10.56
C VAL A 122 7.24 -8.46 10.43
N LEU A 123 7.17 -9.02 9.22
CA LEU A 123 7.44 -10.44 8.98
C LEU A 123 8.87 -10.80 9.41
N LEU A 124 9.87 -9.97 9.10
CA LEU A 124 11.26 -10.20 9.51
C LEU A 124 11.49 -9.92 11.00
N ALA A 125 10.96 -8.82 11.52
CA ALA A 125 11.13 -8.42 12.91
C ALA A 125 10.51 -9.44 13.89
N PHE A 126 9.47 -10.15 13.46
CA PHE A 126 8.72 -11.12 14.27
C PHE A 126 8.66 -12.50 13.59
N ALA A 127 9.71 -12.89 12.87
CA ALA A 127 9.74 -14.08 12.01
C ALA A 127 9.37 -15.37 12.75
N ASP A 128 9.95 -15.61 13.94
CA ASP A 128 9.69 -16.82 14.73
C ASP A 128 8.20 -16.95 15.08
N GLY A 129 7.56 -15.83 15.46
CA GLY A 129 6.15 -15.81 15.79
C GLY A 129 5.24 -16.05 14.59
N PHE A 130 5.56 -15.46 13.44
CA PHE A 130 4.80 -15.68 12.22
C PHE A 130 4.96 -17.11 11.68
N LEU A 131 6.20 -17.64 11.65
CA LEU A 131 6.50 -18.99 11.15
C LEU A 131 5.94 -20.10 12.04
N ALA A 132 5.69 -19.83 13.33
CA ALA A 132 5.02 -20.78 14.22
C ALA A 132 3.54 -21.01 13.86
N GLY A 133 2.85 -19.99 13.33
CA GLY A 133 1.40 -20.04 13.04
C GLY A 133 1.03 -19.95 11.55
N THR A 134 1.95 -19.55 10.69
CA THR A 134 1.72 -19.31 9.26
C THR A 134 2.52 -20.31 8.43
N PRO A 135 1.87 -21.10 7.56
CA PRO A 135 2.58 -22.00 6.65
C PRO A 135 3.61 -21.25 5.80
N LEU A 136 4.80 -21.84 5.62
CA LEU A 136 5.90 -21.20 4.89
C LEU A 136 5.50 -20.66 3.51
N PRO A 137 4.69 -21.34 2.67
CA PRO A 137 4.25 -20.78 1.40
C PRO A 137 3.47 -19.47 1.55
N MET A 138 2.61 -19.36 2.58
CA MET A 138 1.86 -18.14 2.87
C MET A 138 2.80 -17.02 3.36
N TYR A 139 3.75 -17.34 4.24
CA TYR A 139 4.75 -16.39 4.72
C TYR A 139 5.56 -15.79 3.55
N LEU A 140 6.08 -16.65 2.67
CA LEU A 140 6.85 -16.22 1.49
C LEU A 140 5.99 -15.45 0.48
N PHE A 141 4.73 -15.88 0.29
CA PHE A 141 3.78 -15.16 -0.54
C PHE A 141 3.56 -13.74 -0.02
N LEU A 142 3.24 -13.57 1.27
CA LEU A 142 3.05 -12.26 1.89
C LEU A 142 4.31 -11.40 1.75
N PHE A 143 5.49 -11.97 2.05
CA PHE A 143 6.76 -11.26 1.96
C PHE A 143 7.05 -10.76 0.54
N PHE A 144 7.09 -11.65 -0.46
CA PHE A 144 7.50 -11.28 -1.82
C PHE A 144 6.42 -10.51 -2.59
N SER A 145 5.13 -10.78 -2.35
CA SER A 145 4.05 -9.99 -2.97
C SER A 145 4.08 -8.53 -2.52
N HIS A 146 4.39 -8.27 -1.25
CA HIS A 146 4.51 -6.91 -0.74
C HIS A 146 5.77 -6.20 -1.26
N LEU A 147 6.92 -6.90 -1.36
CA LEU A 147 8.09 -6.34 -2.06
C LEU A 147 7.78 -6.01 -3.53
N ALA A 148 6.95 -6.80 -4.20
CA ALA A 148 6.50 -6.47 -5.56
C ALA A 148 5.60 -5.23 -5.60
N MET A 149 4.86 -4.91 -4.53
CA MET A 149 4.15 -3.62 -4.42
C MET A 149 5.13 -2.45 -4.42
N VAL A 150 6.26 -2.54 -3.70
CA VAL A 150 7.29 -1.49 -3.68
C VAL A 150 7.83 -1.21 -5.09
N VAL A 151 8.04 -2.27 -5.88
CA VAL A 151 8.42 -2.13 -7.30
C VAL A 151 7.33 -1.40 -8.09
N GLN A 152 6.06 -1.71 -7.86
CA GLN A 152 4.95 -1.03 -8.53
C GLN A 152 4.82 0.45 -8.16
N ALA A 153 5.17 0.84 -6.92
CA ALA A 153 5.19 2.26 -6.50
C ALA A 153 6.02 3.10 -7.48
N PHE A 154 7.18 2.59 -7.88
CA PHE A 154 8.09 3.25 -8.81
C PHE A 154 7.66 3.19 -10.29
N LEU A 155 6.48 2.66 -10.60
CA LEU A 155 5.86 2.86 -11.92
C LEU A 155 5.05 4.15 -11.96
N VAL A 156 4.52 4.60 -10.81
CA VAL A 156 3.55 5.71 -10.72
C VAL A 156 4.15 7.04 -11.18
N HIS A 157 5.43 7.29 -10.89
CA HIS A 157 6.09 8.53 -11.32
C HIS A 157 6.09 8.74 -12.83
N ARG A 158 5.96 7.67 -13.63
CA ARG A 158 5.93 7.77 -15.11
C ARG A 158 4.65 8.41 -15.65
N TYR A 159 3.58 8.50 -14.84
CA TYR A 159 2.28 9.00 -15.29
C TYR A 159 1.55 9.85 -14.24
N SER A 160 2.24 10.23 -13.17
CA SER A 160 1.75 11.13 -12.13
C SER A 160 2.79 12.20 -11.85
N ASP A 161 2.30 13.40 -11.56
CA ASP A 161 3.12 14.55 -11.21
C ASP A 161 3.19 14.80 -9.69
N PHE A 162 2.37 14.10 -8.90
CA PHE A 162 2.29 14.27 -7.44
C PHE A 162 2.05 15.73 -7.00
N PRO A 163 0.99 16.40 -7.48
CA PRO A 163 0.64 17.73 -6.99
C PRO A 163 0.42 17.70 -5.47
N VAL A 164 0.78 18.80 -4.80
CA VAL A 164 0.76 18.89 -3.32
C VAL A 164 -0.59 18.51 -2.73
N GLY A 165 -1.70 18.87 -3.39
CA GLY A 165 -3.04 18.44 -2.97
C GLY A 165 -3.17 16.91 -2.90
N ALA A 166 -2.78 16.20 -3.97
CA ALA A 166 -2.86 14.73 -4.00
C ALA A 166 -1.98 14.07 -2.94
N VAL A 167 -0.78 14.62 -2.71
CA VAL A 167 0.08 14.20 -1.61
C VAL A 167 -0.59 14.44 -0.26
N ALA A 168 -1.24 15.59 -0.04
CA ALA A 168 -1.95 15.89 1.20
C ALA A 168 -3.09 14.89 1.46
N VAL A 169 -3.86 14.48 0.44
CA VAL A 169 -4.88 13.44 0.59
C VAL A 169 -4.26 12.09 0.95
N ALA A 170 -3.15 11.71 0.33
CA ALA A 170 -2.46 10.47 0.69
C ALA A 170 -1.89 10.52 2.12
N VAL A 171 -1.34 11.66 2.55
CA VAL A 171 -0.89 11.88 3.94
C VAL A 171 -2.05 11.79 4.92
N LEU A 172 -3.19 12.41 4.62
CA LEU A 172 -4.37 12.33 5.49
C LEU A 172 -4.88 10.89 5.60
N TRP A 173 -4.90 10.13 4.49
CA TRP A 173 -5.29 8.73 4.50
C TRP A 173 -4.33 7.86 5.31
N TYR A 174 -3.05 7.80 4.90
CA TYR A 174 -2.08 6.88 5.52
C TYR A 174 -1.55 7.34 6.88
N GLY A 175 -1.54 8.65 7.14
CA GLY A 175 -1.25 9.22 8.45
C GLY A 175 -2.44 9.07 9.40
N GLY A 176 -3.67 9.20 8.89
CA GLY A 176 -4.87 8.87 9.66
C GLY A 176 -4.90 7.40 10.06
N ASN A 177 -4.54 6.51 9.14
CA ASN A 177 -4.30 5.09 9.41
C ASN A 177 -3.24 4.90 10.50
N ASP A 178 -2.05 5.53 10.40
CA ASP A 178 -1.03 5.46 11.47
C ASP A 178 -1.58 5.87 12.86
N LEU A 179 -2.37 6.94 12.92
CA LEU A 179 -2.96 7.40 14.16
C LEU A 179 -3.91 6.36 14.75
N VAL A 180 -4.86 5.88 13.95
CA VAL A 180 -5.87 4.91 14.39
C VAL A 180 -5.26 3.56 14.75
N ASP A 181 -4.22 3.16 14.02
CA ASP A 181 -3.55 1.88 14.15
C ASP A 181 -2.59 1.81 15.33
N TYR A 182 -1.99 2.93 15.75
CA TYR A 182 -0.90 2.90 16.72
C TYR A 182 -0.96 3.89 17.88
N PHE A 183 -1.82 4.92 17.82
CA PHE A 183 -1.75 6.01 18.79
C PHE A 183 -3.09 6.38 19.41
N VAL A 184 -4.12 6.57 18.59
CA VAL A 184 -5.43 7.09 18.98
C VAL A 184 -6.51 6.18 18.39
N PRO A 185 -6.89 5.08 19.07
CA PRO A 185 -8.00 4.26 18.62
C PRO A 185 -9.30 5.04 18.74
N LEU A 186 -10.06 5.14 17.64
CA LEU A 186 -11.36 5.81 17.65
C LEU A 186 -12.40 5.01 18.42
N VAL A 187 -12.31 3.67 18.39
CA VAL A 187 -13.22 2.75 19.10
C VAL A 187 -12.45 1.55 19.62
N GLY A 188 -12.44 1.31 20.93
CA GLY A 188 -11.79 0.14 21.51
C GLY A 188 -10.27 0.27 21.59
N THR A 189 -9.54 -0.66 20.96
CA THR A 189 -8.06 -0.70 20.95
C THR A 189 -7.53 -0.34 19.56
N PRO A 190 -6.21 -0.09 19.40
CA PRO A 190 -5.64 0.18 18.08
C PRO A 190 -5.92 -0.92 17.04
N HIS A 191 -6.00 -0.55 15.77
CA HIS A 191 -6.63 -1.37 14.71
C HIS A 191 -5.68 -1.97 13.66
N HIS A 192 -4.36 -1.92 13.93
CA HIS A 192 -3.35 -2.41 12.99
C HIS A 192 -3.50 -3.91 12.65
N THR A 193 -2.98 -4.32 11.50
CA THR A 193 -2.84 -5.75 11.13
C THR A 193 -2.28 -6.58 12.29
N LEU A 194 -2.80 -7.79 12.52
CA LEU A 194 -2.29 -8.65 13.59
C LEU A 194 -0.82 -9.03 13.44
N ILE A 195 -0.09 -8.92 14.55
CA ILE A 195 1.31 -9.26 14.70
C ILE A 195 1.45 -10.31 15.83
N PRO A 196 2.40 -11.27 15.73
CA PRO A 196 2.64 -12.25 16.78
C PRO A 196 2.87 -11.60 18.15
N GLY A 197 2.27 -12.19 19.19
CA GLY A 197 2.33 -11.70 20.57
C GLY A 197 1.09 -10.93 21.03
N GLN A 198 0.15 -10.65 20.13
CA GLN A 198 -1.18 -10.14 20.48
C GLN A 198 -2.11 -11.30 20.87
N ALA A 199 -3.00 -11.04 21.85
CA ALA A 199 -4.01 -11.98 22.33
C ALA A 199 -5.36 -11.25 22.48
N VAL A 200 -6.46 -11.99 22.62
CA VAL A 200 -7.77 -11.39 22.89
C VAL A 200 -7.92 -11.15 24.40
N ASN A 201 -8.28 -9.92 24.79
CA ASN A 201 -8.48 -9.52 26.18
C ASN A 201 -9.90 -9.85 26.68
N ALA A 202 -10.16 -9.62 27.97
CA ALA A 202 -11.47 -9.91 28.58
C ALA A 202 -12.65 -9.11 27.98
N ALA A 203 -12.37 -7.99 27.32
CA ALA A 203 -13.36 -7.16 26.64
C ALA A 203 -13.55 -7.55 25.16
N GLY A 204 -12.85 -8.58 24.67
CA GLY A 204 -12.97 -9.07 23.30
C GLY A 204 -12.09 -8.37 22.26
N TYR A 205 -11.18 -7.49 22.69
CA TYR A 205 -10.26 -6.78 21.79
C TYR A 205 -8.85 -7.36 21.80
N PHE A 206 -8.06 -7.09 20.77
CA PHE A 206 -6.65 -7.47 20.76
C PHE A 206 -5.82 -6.69 21.78
N THR A 207 -4.83 -7.34 22.38
CA THR A 207 -3.82 -6.70 23.22
C THR A 207 -2.74 -6.05 22.35
N HIS A 208 -2.09 -5.01 22.87
CA HIS A 208 -0.99 -4.30 22.19
C HIS A 208 0.22 -4.17 23.12
N PRO A 209 1.01 -5.26 23.30
CA PRO A 209 2.22 -5.21 24.11
C PRO A 209 3.18 -4.12 23.60
N PRO A 210 3.71 -3.24 24.48
CA PRO A 210 4.49 -2.08 24.04
C PRO A 210 5.70 -2.42 23.16
N ALA A 211 6.39 -3.54 23.43
CA ALA A 211 7.58 -3.92 22.68
C ALA A 211 7.30 -4.20 21.19
N ILE A 212 6.19 -4.89 20.88
CA ILE A 212 5.81 -5.19 19.49
C ILE A 212 5.11 -4.00 18.84
N HIS A 213 4.22 -3.34 19.60
CA HIS A 213 3.37 -2.27 19.10
C HIS A 213 4.19 -1.04 18.72
N ASN A 214 5.12 -0.61 19.57
CA ASN A 214 5.95 0.56 19.31
C ASN A 214 6.90 0.35 18.13
N LEU A 215 7.41 -0.87 17.94
CA LEU A 215 8.29 -1.18 16.80
C LEU A 215 7.52 -1.13 15.48
N ALA A 216 6.33 -1.73 15.44
CA ALA A 216 5.45 -1.68 14.29
C ALA A 216 5.01 -0.24 13.96
N ALA A 217 4.65 0.54 14.98
CA ALA A 217 4.29 1.95 14.88
C ALA A 217 5.43 2.80 14.30
N GLY A 218 6.64 2.62 14.82
CA GLY A 218 7.83 3.34 14.36
C GLY A 218 8.12 3.07 12.88
N GLY A 219 8.00 1.81 12.44
CA GLY A 219 8.11 1.43 11.04
C GLY A 219 7.03 2.09 10.16
N ALA A 220 5.78 2.07 10.60
CA ALA A 220 4.66 2.64 9.86
C ALA A 220 4.80 4.16 9.65
N VAL A 221 5.10 4.90 10.73
CA VAL A 221 5.32 6.36 10.68
C VAL A 221 6.51 6.72 9.78
N LEU A 222 7.64 6.02 9.92
CA LEU A 222 8.82 6.26 9.08
C LEU A 222 8.50 6.07 7.59
N LEU A 223 7.70 5.05 7.27
CA LEU A 223 7.30 4.75 5.90
C LEU A 223 6.32 5.80 5.33
N THR A 224 5.40 6.33 6.15
CA THR A 224 4.54 7.46 5.76
C THR A 224 5.35 8.74 5.51
N LEU A 225 6.31 9.05 6.38
CA LEU A 225 7.19 10.21 6.22
C LEU A 225 8.05 10.10 4.96
N THR A 226 8.64 8.94 4.71
CA THR A 226 9.47 8.71 3.52
C THR A 226 8.64 8.71 2.24
N ALA A 227 7.43 8.15 2.22
CA ALA A 227 6.51 8.28 1.08
C ALA A 227 6.22 9.75 0.75
N THR A 228 5.93 10.55 1.79
CA THR A 228 5.68 11.99 1.65
C THR A 228 6.86 12.72 1.06
N PHE A 229 8.07 12.46 1.59
CA PHE A 229 9.30 13.04 1.08
C PHE A 229 9.54 12.65 -0.39
N LEU A 230 9.43 11.37 -0.74
CA LEU A 230 9.68 10.87 -2.09
C LEU A 230 8.67 11.44 -3.12
N ALA A 231 7.40 11.52 -2.76
CA ALA A 231 6.37 12.07 -3.64
C ALA A 231 6.60 13.57 -3.92
N LEU A 232 6.84 14.37 -2.87
CA LEU A 232 7.11 15.80 -3.01
C LEU A 232 8.45 16.06 -3.72
N ALA A 233 9.49 15.28 -3.43
CA ALA A 233 10.77 15.40 -4.11
C ALA A 233 10.66 15.06 -5.60
N THR A 234 9.85 14.05 -5.96
CA THR A 234 9.53 13.74 -7.35
C THR A 234 8.86 14.93 -8.03
N ARG A 235 7.83 15.52 -7.41
CA ARG A 235 7.15 16.72 -7.91
C ARG A 235 8.13 17.88 -8.14
N VAL A 236 8.95 18.20 -7.15
CA VAL A 236 9.94 19.29 -7.22
C VAL A 236 10.93 19.05 -8.35
N LYS A 237 11.47 17.84 -8.48
CA LYS A 237 12.44 17.54 -9.55
C LYS A 237 11.82 17.59 -10.94
N LYS A 238 10.58 17.12 -11.11
CA LYS A 238 9.85 17.29 -12.37
C LYS A 238 9.65 18.76 -12.75
N LEU A 239 9.32 19.60 -11.77
CA LEU A 239 9.18 21.05 -11.99
C LEU A 239 10.48 21.73 -12.38
N GLU A 240 11.58 21.41 -11.70
CA GLU A 240 12.90 21.92 -12.05
C GLU A 240 13.28 21.55 -13.49
N LEU A 241 13.02 20.30 -13.89
CA LEU A 241 13.29 19.81 -15.24
C LEU A 241 12.38 20.45 -16.30
N GLY A 242 11.09 20.63 -16.01
CA GLY A 242 10.17 21.33 -16.92
C GLY A 242 10.54 22.79 -17.13
N GLY A 243 10.89 23.50 -16.04
CA GLY A 243 11.35 24.90 -16.10
C GLY A 243 12.75 25.09 -16.70
N LEU A 244 13.49 24.00 -16.97
CA LEU A 244 14.72 23.98 -17.77
C LEU A 244 14.45 23.73 -19.26
N SER A 245 13.31 23.13 -19.61
CA SER A 245 12.91 22.89 -21.01
C SER A 245 12.21 24.11 -21.64
N GLU A 246 11.69 25.03 -20.83
CA GLU A 246 11.04 26.28 -21.27
C GLU A 246 12.01 27.48 -21.33
N ARG A 247 13.26 27.32 -20.89
CA ARG A 247 14.34 28.31 -21.00
C ARG A 247 15.29 27.98 -22.14
#